data_AF-A0A514ZTW0-F1
#
_entry.id   AF-A0A514ZTW0-F1
#
_cell.length_a   1.000
_cell.length_b   1.000
_cell.length_c   1.000
_cell.angle_alpha   90.00
_cell.angle_beta   90.00
_cell.angle_gamma   90.00
#
_symmetry.space_group_name_H-M   'P 1'
#
loop_
_entity.id
_entity.type
_entity.pdbx_description
1 polymer ?
#
loop_
_entity_poly.entity_id
_entity_poly.type
_entity_poly.pdbx_seq_one_letter_code
_entity_poly.pdbx_strand_id
1 'polypeptide(L)'
;MNTLLTTAPVARPALASLLRWQEPLATRIRFRHALPGMVANRLLNVELGLYLLAELVPMAPPQSLPDLLNGQGYIYRQRPIWSPRQHRALSQARILLAPYLDRSAWFKALDKYANLSPELRAFTLNGNLRTDISSYLLRERVGLFSRALA
;
A
#
# COMPACT_ATOMS: atom_id res chain seq x y z
N MET A 1 43.37 0.92 -19.50
CA MET A 1 42.15 1.31 -20.24
C MET A 1 40.99 0.57 -19.59
N ASN A 2 40.19 1.27 -18.79
CA ASN A 2 39.14 0.66 -17.96
C ASN A 2 37.82 0.61 -18.76
N THR A 3 37.26 -0.58 -18.93
CA THR A 3 35.94 -0.77 -19.54
C THR A 3 34.84 -0.68 -18.47
N LEU A 4 33.95 0.30 -18.64
CA LEU A 4 32.74 0.51 -17.84
C LEU A 4 31.68 -0.52 -18.24
N LEU A 5 31.43 -1.52 -17.39
CA LEU A 5 30.26 -2.38 -17.50
C LEU A 5 29.11 -1.75 -16.71
N THR A 6 28.35 -0.89 -17.40
CA THR A 6 27.03 -0.40 -16.97
C THR A 6 26.11 -1.59 -16.77
N THR A 7 25.87 -1.94 -15.51
CA THR A 7 24.89 -2.95 -15.10
C THR A 7 23.51 -2.31 -15.21
N ALA A 8 22.77 -2.61 -16.28
CA ALA A 8 21.36 -2.24 -16.38
C ALA A 8 20.60 -2.87 -15.20
N PRO A 9 19.73 -2.13 -14.49
CA PRO A 9 18.95 -2.71 -13.41
C PRO A 9 17.95 -3.68 -14.02
N VAL A 10 18.16 -4.98 -13.80
CA VAL A 10 17.19 -6.04 -14.10
C VAL A 10 15.93 -5.73 -13.30
N ALA A 11 14.97 -5.07 -13.94
CA ALA A 11 13.65 -4.82 -13.38
C ALA A 11 12.99 -6.17 -13.14
N ARG A 12 12.89 -6.57 -11.86
CA ARG A 12 12.40 -7.87 -11.41
C ARG A 12 10.98 -8.10 -11.98
N PRO A 13 10.77 -9.04 -12.92
CA PRO A 13 9.47 -9.26 -13.55
C PRO A 13 8.39 -9.72 -12.55
N ALA A 14 8.79 -10.34 -11.44
CA ALA A 14 7.91 -10.71 -10.34
C ALA A 14 7.29 -9.50 -9.60
N LEU A 15 7.99 -8.36 -9.53
CA LEU A 15 7.40 -7.13 -8.98
C LEU A 15 6.41 -6.52 -9.97
N ALA A 16 6.65 -6.63 -11.28
CA ALA A 16 5.74 -6.12 -12.29
C ALA A 16 4.40 -6.88 -12.30
N SER A 17 4.41 -8.21 -12.13
CA SER A 17 3.18 -9.01 -12.00
C SER A 17 2.43 -8.72 -10.69
N LEU A 18 3.15 -8.44 -9.60
CA LEU A 18 2.57 -7.99 -8.32
C LEU A 18 1.99 -6.57 -8.38
N LEU A 19 2.32 -5.77 -9.39
CA LEU A 19 1.80 -4.41 -9.58
C LEU A 19 0.63 -4.35 -10.58
N ARG A 20 0.29 -5.46 -11.26
CA ARG A 20 -0.80 -5.49 -12.26
C ARG A 20 -2.18 -5.19 -11.70
N TRP A 21 -2.45 -5.54 -10.43
CA TRP A 21 -3.74 -5.22 -9.80
C TRP A 21 -4.02 -3.71 -9.72
N GLN A 22 -2.98 -2.88 -9.85
CA GLN A 22 -3.05 -1.43 -9.76
C GLN A 22 -3.31 -0.74 -11.11
N GLU A 23 -3.11 -1.43 -12.24
CA GLU A 23 -3.07 -0.81 -13.58
C GLU A 23 -4.28 0.06 -13.95
N PRO A 24 -5.56 -0.29 -13.65
CA PRO A 24 -6.67 0.57 -14.04
C PRO A 24 -6.73 1.88 -13.22
N LEU A 25 -6.37 1.85 -11.93
CA LEU A 25 -6.38 3.04 -11.07
C LEU A 25 -5.10 3.86 -11.19
N ALA A 26 -3.94 3.21 -11.28
CA ALA A 26 -2.66 3.89 -11.46
C ALA A 26 -2.63 4.70 -12.75
N THR A 27 -3.19 4.15 -13.82
CA THR A 27 -3.33 4.83 -15.12
C THR A 27 -4.23 6.06 -14.99
N ARG A 28 -5.37 5.95 -14.32
CA ARG A 28 -6.28 7.08 -14.10
C ARG A 28 -5.69 8.17 -13.21
N ILE A 29 -5.02 7.81 -12.13
CA ILE A 29 -4.33 8.76 -11.24
C ILE A 29 -3.22 9.49 -12.01
N ARG A 30 -2.46 8.75 -12.84
CA ARG A 30 -1.45 9.31 -13.72
C ARG A 30 -2.05 10.33 -14.70
N PHE A 31 -3.13 10.00 -15.40
CA PHE A 31 -3.75 10.91 -16.36
C PHE A 31 -4.43 12.11 -15.69
N ARG A 32 -5.06 11.91 -14.54
CA ARG A 32 -5.78 12.98 -13.83
C ARG A 32 -4.86 13.99 -13.14
N HIS A 33 -3.67 13.56 -12.70
CA HIS A 33 -2.79 14.39 -11.88
C HIS A 33 -1.36 14.52 -12.44
N ALA A 34 -1.11 14.10 -13.68
CA ALA A 34 0.19 14.14 -14.35
C ALA A 34 1.34 13.50 -13.54
N LEU A 35 1.03 12.53 -12.68
CA LEU A 35 2.02 11.90 -11.80
C LEU A 35 2.85 10.85 -12.54
N PRO A 36 4.15 10.70 -12.22
CA PRO A 36 4.95 9.58 -12.72
C PRO A 36 4.30 8.26 -12.29
N GLY A 37 4.17 7.28 -13.20
CA GLY A 37 3.47 6.02 -12.94
C GLY A 37 3.99 5.24 -11.71
N MET A 38 5.29 5.35 -11.42
CA MET A 38 5.89 4.77 -10.21
C MET A 38 5.38 5.40 -8.90
N VAL A 39 5.02 6.68 -8.92
CA VAL A 39 4.48 7.38 -7.74
C VAL A 39 3.03 6.94 -7.49
N ALA A 40 2.22 6.79 -8.54
CA ALA A 40 0.85 6.31 -8.43
C ALA A 40 0.78 4.88 -7.86
N ASN A 41 1.65 3.98 -8.32
CA ASN A 41 1.73 2.62 -7.80
C ASN A 41 2.14 2.57 -6.33
N ARG A 42 3.16 3.37 -5.95
CA ARG A 42 3.59 3.48 -4.54
C ARG A 42 2.51 4.05 -3.64
N LEU A 43 1.75 5.03 -4.13
CA LEU A 43 0.61 5.60 -3.42
C LEU A 43 -0.44 4.51 -3.15
N LEU A 44 -0.83 3.75 -4.17
CA LEU A 44 -1.82 2.68 -4.04
C LEU A 44 -1.34 1.55 -3.11
N ASN A 45 -0.04 1.25 -3.09
CA ASN A 45 0.51 0.30 -2.12
C ASN A 45 0.40 0.80 -0.67
N VAL A 46 0.71 2.07 -0.43
CA VAL A 46 0.57 2.67 0.90
C VAL A 46 -0.89 2.62 1.35
N GLU A 47 -1.82 2.98 0.46
CA GLU A 47 -3.24 2.95 0.77
C GLU A 47 -3.80 1.55 0.98
N LEU A 48 -3.34 0.55 0.23
CA LEU A 48 -3.67 -0.84 0.49
C LEU A 48 -3.23 -1.25 1.90
N GLY A 49 -2.04 -0.81 2.33
CA GLY A 49 -1.55 -1.05 3.67
C GLY A 49 -2.40 -0.39 4.76
N LEU A 50 -2.78 0.87 4.55
CA LEU A 50 -3.67 1.60 5.46
C LEU A 50 -5.06 0.97 5.54
N TYR A 51 -5.59 0.53 4.39
CA TYR A 51 -6.86 -0.18 4.31
C TYR A 51 -6.81 -1.52 5.08
N LEU A 52 -5.74 -2.29 4.93
CA LEU A 52 -5.54 -3.54 5.68
C LEU A 52 -5.51 -3.29 7.19
N LEU A 53 -4.82 -2.22 7.64
CA LEU A 53 -4.82 -1.85 9.05
C LEU A 53 -6.21 -1.48 9.53
N ALA A 54 -6.96 -0.67 8.78
CA ALA A 54 -8.33 -0.32 9.12
C ALA A 54 -9.25 -1.55 9.22
N GLU A 55 -9.03 -2.58 8.38
CA GLU A 55 -9.83 -3.81 8.37
C GLU A 55 -9.45 -4.80 9.49
N LEU A 56 -8.15 -4.89 9.84
CA LEU A 56 -7.66 -5.87 10.82
C LEU A 56 -7.54 -5.32 12.24
N VAL A 57 -7.06 -4.09 12.37
CA VAL A 57 -6.83 -3.42 13.66
C VAL A 57 -7.09 -1.91 13.52
N PRO A 58 -8.36 -1.47 13.56
CA PRO A 58 -8.74 -0.07 13.28
C PRO A 58 -8.16 0.94 14.28
N MET A 59 -7.73 0.51 15.47
CA MET A 59 -7.08 1.36 16.47
C MET A 59 -5.55 1.40 16.36
N ALA A 60 -4.95 0.67 15.43
CA ALA A 60 -3.51 0.63 15.27
C ALA A 60 -2.99 1.87 14.52
N PRO A 61 -1.85 2.44 14.94
CA PRO A 61 -1.22 3.50 14.18
C PRO A 61 -0.71 2.99 12.83
N PRO A 62 -0.71 3.82 11.77
CA PRO A 62 -0.26 3.38 10.44
C PRO A 62 1.20 2.93 10.39
N GLN A 63 1.99 3.33 11.37
CA GLN A 63 3.39 2.98 11.55
C GLN A 63 3.60 1.52 11.95
N SER A 64 2.58 0.85 12.50
CA SER A 64 2.68 -0.55 12.94
C SER A 64 2.37 -1.56 11.84
N LEU A 65 2.16 -1.12 10.60
CA LEU A 65 1.95 -2.03 9.46
C LEU A 65 3.08 -3.05 9.29
N PRO A 66 4.37 -2.68 9.34
CA PRO A 66 5.46 -3.65 9.17
C PRO A 66 5.46 -4.68 10.30
N ASP A 67 5.13 -4.25 11.52
CA ASP A 67 5.03 -5.15 12.67
C ASP A 67 3.89 -6.17 12.44
N LEU A 68 2.73 -5.72 11.96
CA LEU A 68 1.60 -6.57 11.58
C LEU A 68 1.96 -7.56 10.45
N LEU A 69 2.62 -7.09 9.39
CA LEU A 69 3.03 -7.92 8.26
C LEU A 69 4.13 -8.93 8.62
N ASN A 70 5.03 -8.60 9.55
CA ASN A 70 6.04 -9.52 10.05
C ASN A 70 5.46 -10.53 11.07
N GLY A 71 4.22 -10.34 11.52
CA GLY A 71 3.62 -11.13 12.59
C GLY A 71 4.27 -10.86 13.95
N GLN A 72 4.80 -9.64 14.13
CA GLN A 72 5.53 -9.21 15.31
C GLN A 72 4.85 -7.98 15.95
N GLY A 73 5.29 -7.62 17.14
CA GLY A 73 4.83 -6.42 17.84
C GLY A 73 3.54 -6.59 18.65
N TYR A 74 3.25 -5.55 19.42
CA TYR A 74 2.13 -5.50 20.36
C TYR A 74 0.77 -5.59 19.65
N ILE A 75 0.65 -4.96 18.49
CA ILE A 75 -0.57 -4.95 17.66
C ILE A 75 -0.94 -6.36 17.18
N TYR A 76 0.04 -7.17 16.79
CA TYR A 76 -0.20 -8.56 16.37
C TYR A 76 -0.58 -9.45 17.57
N ARG A 77 -0.07 -9.16 18.78
CA ARG A 77 -0.39 -9.92 20.00
C ARG A 77 -1.76 -9.55 20.58
N GLN A 78 -2.17 -8.29 20.45
CA GLN A 78 -3.49 -7.80 20.86
C GLN A 78 -4.59 -8.04 19.82
N ARG A 79 -4.30 -8.85 18.79
CA ARG A 79 -5.26 -9.08 17.72
C ARG A 79 -6.56 -9.70 18.28
N PRO A 80 -7.74 -9.21 17.83
CA PRO A 80 -8.97 -9.95 18.03
C PRO A 80 -8.93 -11.28 17.26
N ILE A 81 -9.86 -12.19 17.56
CA ILE A 81 -9.98 -13.46 16.83
C ILE A 81 -10.33 -13.13 15.37
N TRP A 82 -9.34 -13.25 14.47
CA TRP A 82 -9.52 -12.98 13.06
C TRP A 82 -10.24 -14.10 12.34
N SER A 83 -11.13 -13.74 11.43
CA SER A 83 -11.77 -14.70 10.53
C SER A 83 -10.75 -15.35 9.57
N PRO A 84 -11.06 -16.51 8.97
CA PRO A 84 -10.21 -17.11 7.92
C PRO A 84 -9.99 -16.17 6.73
N ARG A 85 -10.98 -15.32 6.40
CA ARG A 85 -10.87 -14.30 5.34
C ARG A 85 -9.81 -13.25 5.68
N GLN A 86 -9.78 -12.76 6.92
CA GLN A 86 -8.79 -11.81 7.39
C GLN A 86 -7.37 -12.38 7.40
N HIS A 87 -7.22 -13.67 7.75
CA HIS A 87 -5.92 -14.35 7.64
C HIS A 87 -5.45 -14.47 6.19
N ARG A 88 -6.34 -14.79 5.24
CA ARG A 88 -6.02 -14.81 3.81
C ARG A 88 -5.63 -13.42 3.30
N ALA A 89 -6.40 -12.40 3.66
CA ALA A 89 -6.11 -11.02 3.31
C ALA A 89 -4.73 -10.59 3.83
N LEU A 90 -4.37 -10.93 5.07
CA LEU A 90 -3.04 -10.66 5.62
C LEU A 90 -1.95 -11.41 4.86
N SER A 91 -2.12 -12.70 4.58
CA SER A 91 -1.14 -13.48 3.80
C SER A 91 -0.92 -12.89 2.40
N GLN A 92 -2.00 -12.48 1.74
CA GLN A 92 -1.94 -11.86 0.42
C GLN A 92 -1.29 -10.47 0.48
N ALA A 93 -1.64 -9.67 1.49
CA ALA A 93 -1.01 -8.38 1.72
C ALA A 93 0.49 -8.50 1.98
N ARG A 94 0.97 -9.54 2.68
CA ARG A 94 2.41 -9.79 2.88
C ARG A 94 3.15 -10.01 1.55
N ILE A 95 2.50 -10.63 0.57
CA ILE A 95 3.06 -10.86 -0.77
C ILE A 95 3.05 -9.55 -1.57
N LEU A 96 1.93 -8.83 -1.59
CA LEU A 96 1.78 -7.57 -2.35
C LEU A 96 2.64 -6.43 -1.77
N LEU A 97 2.71 -6.35 -0.45
CA LEU A 97 3.46 -5.35 0.31
C LEU A 97 4.80 -5.88 0.83
N ALA A 98 5.33 -6.93 0.19
CA ALA A 98 6.67 -7.46 0.48
C ALA A 98 7.77 -6.37 0.62
N PRO A 99 7.85 -5.33 -0.24
CA PRO A 99 8.86 -4.27 -0.06
C PRO A 99 8.66 -3.40 1.20
N TYR A 100 7.48 -3.44 1.82
CA TYR A 100 7.13 -2.67 3.02
C TYR A 100 7.18 -3.50 4.31
N LEU A 101 7.64 -4.77 4.23
CA LEU A 101 8.04 -5.55 5.40
C LEU A 101 9.21 -4.88 6.14
N ASP A 102 10.07 -4.17 5.41
CA ASP A 102 11.07 -3.30 6.00
C ASP A 102 10.42 -2.03 6.54
N ARG A 103 10.53 -1.85 7.85
CA ARG A 103 10.06 -0.68 8.57
C ARG A 103 10.61 0.62 7.98
N SER A 104 11.88 0.63 7.59
CA SER A 104 12.52 1.84 7.03
C SER A 104 11.89 2.26 5.69
N ALA A 105 11.59 1.27 4.83
CA ALA A 105 10.93 1.49 3.55
C ALA A 105 9.50 1.97 3.72
N TRP A 106 8.77 1.42 4.70
CA TRP A 106 7.42 1.85 5.04
C TRP A 106 7.36 3.29 5.57
N PHE A 107 8.23 3.66 6.52
CA PHE A 107 8.27 5.04 7.02
C PHE A 107 8.61 6.05 5.92
N LYS A 108 9.58 5.75 5.06
CA LYS A 108 9.89 6.59 3.89
C LYS A 108 8.71 6.72 2.93
N ALA A 109 7.91 5.67 2.79
CA ALA A 109 6.72 5.70 1.94
C ALA A 109 5.58 6.51 2.57
N LEU A 110 5.38 6.39 3.88
CA LEU A 110 4.44 7.22 4.64
C LEU A 110 4.83 8.70 4.60
N ASP A 111 6.10 9.02 4.76
CA ASP A 111 6.59 10.41 4.69
C ASP A 111 6.38 11.00 3.28
N LYS A 112 6.67 10.22 2.23
CA LYS A 112 6.34 10.62 0.86
C LYS A 112 4.84 10.79 0.66
N TYR A 113 4.02 9.92 1.24
CA TYR A 113 2.56 10.04 1.21
C TYR A 113 2.08 11.29 1.97
N ALA A 114 2.71 11.65 3.08
CA ALA A 114 2.41 12.87 3.83
C ALA A 114 2.65 14.14 3.02
N ASN A 115 3.69 14.14 2.20
CA ASN A 115 4.05 15.25 1.31
C ASN A 115 3.22 15.33 0.03
N LEU A 116 2.37 14.34 -0.29
CA LEU A 116 1.48 14.42 -1.45
C LEU A 116 0.29 15.33 -1.19
N SER A 117 -0.21 15.95 -2.27
CA SER A 117 -1.42 16.78 -2.24
C SER A 117 -2.59 15.99 -1.60
N PRO A 118 -3.36 16.61 -0.68
CA PRO A 118 -4.50 15.96 -0.05
C PRO A 118 -5.46 15.36 -1.08
N GLU A 119 -5.72 16.03 -2.21
CA GLU A 119 -6.63 15.57 -3.26
C GLU A 119 -6.31 14.17 -3.83
N LEU A 120 -5.05 13.74 -3.71
CA LEU A 120 -4.59 12.43 -4.20
C LEU A 120 -4.80 11.29 -3.18
N ARG A 121 -4.85 11.65 -1.90
CA ARG A 121 -4.83 10.73 -0.77
C ARG A 121 -6.24 10.31 -0.40
N ALA A 122 -6.54 9.01 -0.41
CA ALA A 122 -7.80 8.46 0.08
C ALA A 122 -7.85 8.30 1.60
N PHE A 123 -6.67 8.12 2.22
CA PHE A 123 -6.53 7.92 3.66
C PHE A 123 -5.78 9.10 4.28
N THR A 124 -6.14 9.40 5.52
CA THR A 124 -5.41 10.30 6.38
C THR A 124 -4.12 9.64 6.86
N LEU A 125 -3.18 10.46 7.34
CA LEU A 125 -1.95 9.98 8.00
C LEU A 125 -2.21 9.25 9.32
N ASN A 126 -3.45 9.24 9.80
CA ASN A 126 -3.88 8.49 10.97
C ASN A 126 -4.51 7.14 10.60
N GLY A 127 -4.56 6.78 9.30
CA GLY A 127 -5.16 5.53 8.83
C GLY A 127 -6.68 5.59 8.61
N ASN A 128 -7.31 6.75 8.84
CA ASN A 128 -8.75 6.93 8.62
C ASN A 128 -9.06 7.33 7.18
N LEU A 129 -10.21 6.89 6.66
CA LEU A 129 -10.73 7.34 5.37
C LEU A 129 -11.02 8.84 5.41
N ARG A 130 -10.61 9.56 4.36
CA ARG A 130 -10.88 10.99 4.23
C ARG A 130 -12.33 11.21 3.80
N THR A 131 -13.05 12.06 4.52
CA THR A 131 -14.47 12.37 4.26
C THR A 131 -14.67 13.42 3.17
N ASP A 132 -13.62 14.15 2.79
CA ASP A 132 -13.64 15.19 1.76
C ASP A 132 -13.53 14.66 0.32
N ILE A 133 -13.44 13.34 0.16
CA ILE A 133 -13.28 12.69 -1.15
C ILE A 133 -14.62 12.22 -1.66
N SER A 134 -14.81 12.35 -2.98
CA SER A 134 -15.98 11.79 -3.66
C SER A 134 -16.20 10.32 -3.27
N SER A 135 -17.40 10.04 -2.75
CA SER A 135 -17.81 8.68 -2.35
C SER A 135 -17.72 7.65 -3.48
N TYR A 136 -17.75 8.11 -4.73
CA TYR A 136 -17.51 7.29 -5.91
C TYR A 136 -16.04 6.82 -6.00
N LEU A 137 -15.09 7.75 -5.89
CA LEU A 137 -13.64 7.43 -5.93
C LEU A 137 -13.25 6.54 -4.75
N LEU A 138 -13.85 6.78 -3.58
CA LEU A 138 -13.63 5.99 -2.38
C LEU A 138 -14.07 4.53 -2.58
N ARG A 139 -15.30 4.32 -3.09
CA ARG A 139 -15.82 2.99 -3.37
C ARG A 139 -15.01 2.26 -4.43
N GLU A 140 -14.54 2.97 -5.45
CA GLU A 140 -13.69 2.39 -6.48
C GLU A 140 -12.34 1.92 -5.90
N ARG A 141 -11.69 2.74 -5.06
CA ARG A 141 -10.43 2.38 -4.38
C ARG A 141 -10.62 1.21 -3.42
N VAL A 142 -11.61 1.27 -2.53
CA VAL A 142 -11.91 0.18 -1.58
C VAL A 142 -12.27 -1.11 -2.31
N GLY A 143 -13.07 -1.05 -3.37
CA GLY A 143 -13.40 -2.20 -4.19
C GLY A 143 -12.14 -2.82 -4.82
N LEU A 144 -11.21 -2.00 -5.30
CA LEU A 144 -9.96 -2.48 -5.85
C LEU A 144 -9.06 -3.12 -4.77
N PHE A 145 -8.94 -2.53 -3.58
CA PHE A 145 -8.19 -3.13 -2.46
C PHE A 145 -8.80 -4.44 -2.00
N SER A 146 -10.13 -4.52 -1.87
CA SER A 146 -10.82 -5.75 -1.49
C SER A 146 -10.58 -6.89 -2.50
N ARG A 147 -10.48 -6.57 -3.80
CA ARG A 147 -10.15 -7.55 -4.85
C ARG A 147 -8.70 -7.98 -4.84
N ALA A 148 -7.79 -7.07 -4.47
CA ALA A 148 -6.37 -7.39 -4.33
C ALA A 148 -6.11 -8.33 -3.14
N LEU A 149 -6.96 -8.28 -2.11
CA LEU A 149 -6.86 -9.06 -0.86
C LEU A 149 -7.75 -10.33 -0.84
N ALA A 150 -8.62 -10.52 -1.84
CA ALA A 150 -9.51 -11.67 -1.97
C ALA A 150 -8.79 -12.89 -2.54
#